data_AF-A0A960XI08-F1
#
_entry.id   AF-A0A960XI08-F1
#
_cell.length_a   1.000
_cell.length_b   1.000
_cell.length_c   1.000
_cell.angle_alpha   90.00
_cell.angle_beta   90.00
_cell.angle_gamma   90.00
#
_symmetry.space_group_name_H-M   'P 1'
#
loop_
_entity.id
_entity.type
_entity.pdbx_description
1 polymer ?
#
loop_
_entity_poly.entity_id
_entity_poly.type
_entity_poly.pdbx_seq_one_letter_code
_entity_poly.pdbx_strand_id
1 'polypeptide(L)' 'VSPAYVTVYHNSVLVHNNEPIRGVTAWRTVAPYKPHDAKLPLSLMGHGSEVKFRNIWVRPLN' A
#
# COMPACT_ATOMS: atom_id res chain seq x y z
N VAL A 1 -7.77 15.59 -9.95
CA VAL A 1 -7.13 14.71 -8.94
C VAL A 1 -6.52 13.54 -9.68
N SER A 2 -5.23 13.25 -9.50
CA SER A 2 -4.56 12.07 -10.05
C SER A 2 -4.45 10.98 -8.98
N PRO A 3 -4.46 9.69 -9.34
CA PRO A 3 -4.23 8.61 -8.39
C PRO A 3 -2.79 8.63 -7.86
N ALA A 4 -2.59 8.00 -6.70
CA ALA A 4 -1.26 7.63 -6.23
C ALA A 4 -0.76 6.39 -7.01
N TYR A 5 0.55 6.21 -7.09
CA TYR A 5 1.18 5.08 -7.76
C TYR A 5 2.05 4.28 -6.78
N VAL A 6 2.15 2.97 -7.00
CA VAL A 6 2.94 2.08 -6.16
C VAL A 6 3.80 1.12 -6.99
N THR A 7 5.03 0.92 -6.54
CA THR A 7 5.92 -0.14 -7.02
C THR A 7 6.23 -1.07 -5.87
N VAL A 8 6.08 -2.38 -6.06
CA VAL A 8 6.27 -3.39 -5.02
C VAL A 8 7.18 -4.50 -5.51
N TYR A 9 8.17 -4.82 -4.69
CA TYR A 9 9.01 -6.00 -4.84
C TYR A 9 8.73 -7.00 -3.73
N HIS A 10 8.55 -8.26 -4.08
CA HIS A 10 8.44 -9.36 -3.13
C HIS A 10 9.53 -10.38 -3.42
N ASN A 11 10.44 -10.61 -2.47
CA ASN A 11 11.62 -11.47 -2.66
C ASN A 11 12.41 -11.12 -3.94
N SER A 12 12.67 -9.83 -4.14
CA SER A 12 13.34 -9.27 -5.33
C SER A 12 12.60 -9.42 -6.67
N VAL A 13 11.38 -9.93 -6.68
CA VAL A 13 10.52 -10.01 -7.87
C VAL A 13 9.59 -8.81 -7.93
N LEU A 14 9.51 -8.14 -9.08
CA LEU A 14 8.58 -7.04 -9.33
C LEU A 14 7.15 -7.59 -9.46
N VAL A 15 6.26 -7.23 -8.52
CA VAL A 15 4.86 -7.70 -8.51
C VAL A 15 3.87 -6.59 -8.82
N HIS A 16 4.24 -5.33 -8.60
CA HIS A 16 3.50 -4.15 -9.05
C HIS A 16 4.48 -3.15 -9.66
N ASN A 17 4.25 -2.74 -10.91
CA ASN A 17 5.12 -1.83 -11.65
C ASN A 17 4.38 -0.51 -11.92
N ASN A 18 4.68 0.53 -11.14
CA ASN A 18 4.04 1.83 -11.27
C ASN A 18 2.51 1.73 -11.37
N GLU A 19 1.90 0.94 -10.46
CA GLU A 19 0.48 0.62 -10.51
C GLU A 19 -0.36 1.76 -9.90
N PRO A 20 -1.41 2.26 -10.58
CA PRO A 20 -2.30 3.26 -10.02
C PRO A 20 -3.22 2.68 -8.92
N ILE A 21 -3.28 3.37 -7.78
CA ILE A 21 -4.25 3.07 -6.71
C ILE A 21 -5.62 3.57 -7.15
N ARG A 22 -6.57 2.65 -7.33
CA ARG A 22 -7.94 2.95 -7.83
C ARG A 22 -8.88 3.49 -6.76
N GLY A 23 -8.56 3.26 -5.49
CA GLY A 23 -9.35 3.64 -4.32
C GLY A 23 -8.94 2.83 -3.11
N VAL A 24 -9.73 2.92 -2.04
CA VAL A 24 -9.49 2.10 -0.84
C VAL A 24 -9.63 0.60 -1.17
N THR A 25 -8.75 -0.21 -0.61
CA THR A 25 -8.87 -1.67 -0.70
C THR A 25 -10.11 -2.13 0.07
N ALA A 26 -11.08 -2.72 -0.63
CA ALA A 26 -12.33 -3.19 -0.04
C ALA A 26 -12.56 -4.66 -0.37
N TRP A 27 -13.22 -5.38 0.54
CA TRP A 27 -13.55 -6.78 0.31
C TRP A 27 -14.58 -6.90 -0.83
N ARG A 28 -14.19 -7.59 -1.91
CA ARG A 28 -15.03 -7.91 -3.08
C ARG A 28 -15.57 -6.73 -3.89
N THR A 29 -15.05 -5.52 -3.69
CA THR A 29 -15.48 -4.33 -4.43
C THR A 29 -14.29 -3.44 -4.79
N VAL A 30 -14.41 -2.70 -5.90
CA VAL A 30 -13.45 -1.65 -6.27
C VAL A 30 -14.09 -0.32 -5.88
N ALA A 31 -13.56 0.29 -4.82
CA ALA A 31 -14.01 1.60 -4.39
C ALA A 31 -13.48 2.70 -5.33
N PRO A 32 -14.23 3.79 -5.55
CA PRO A 32 -13.74 4.95 -6.28
C PRO A 32 -12.60 5.64 -5.50
N TYR A 33 -11.72 6.32 -6.22
CA TYR A 33 -10.61 7.06 -5.63
C TYR A 33 -11.13 8.24 -4.81
N LYS A 34 -10.70 8.32 -3.54
CA LYS A 34 -10.95 9.47 -2.67
C LYS A 34 -9.60 10.02 -2.18
N PRO A 35 -9.28 11.29 -2.45
CA PRO A 35 -8.05 11.88 -1.95
C PRO A 35 -8.06 11.94 -0.42
N HIS A 36 -6.87 11.83 0.16
CA HIS A 36 -6.60 11.99 1.58
C HIS A 36 -5.31 12.79 1.76
N ASP A 37 -4.99 13.16 3.00
CA ASP A 37 -3.77 13.90 3.32
C ASP A 37 -2.52 13.17 2.80
N ALA A 38 -1.54 13.94 2.31
CA ALA A 38 -0.31 13.39 1.74
C ALA A 38 0.50 12.53 2.72
N LYS A 39 0.27 12.69 4.04
CA LYS A 39 0.98 11.97 5.09
C LYS A 39 0.01 11.42 6.12
N LEU A 40 -0.02 10.10 6.24
CA LEU A 40 -0.78 9.34 7.22
C LEU A 40 0.10 8.20 7.79
N PRO A 41 -0.28 7.57 8.92
CA PRO A 41 0.44 6.41 9.45
C PRO A 41 0.42 5.21 8.51
N LEU A 42 1.44 4.36 8.59
CA LEU A 42 1.41 3.01 8.02
C LEU A 42 0.80 2.03 9.02
N SER A 43 -0.01 1.09 8.53
CA SER A 43 -0.64 0.05 9.35
C SER A 43 -0.24 -1.34 8.85
N LEU A 44 -0.10 -2.29 9.77
CA LEU A 44 0.18 -3.71 9.47
C LEU A 44 -1.07 -4.52 9.82
N MET A 45 -1.59 -5.27 8.86
CA MET A 45 -2.69 -6.21 9.09
C MET A 45 -2.16 -7.61 9.41
N GLY A 46 -2.73 -8.24 10.45
CA GLY A 46 -2.48 -9.65 10.78
C GLY A 46 -3.70 -10.56 10.60
N HIS A 47 -4.91 -10.01 10.47
CA HIS A 47 -6.17 -10.75 10.29
C HIS A 47 -6.30 -12.00 11.22
N GLY A 48 -5.95 -11.86 12.50
CA GLY A 48 -5.98 -12.95 13.48
C GLY A 48 -4.97 -14.09 13.23
N SER A 49 -4.04 -13.92 12.29
CA SER A 49 -3.01 -14.90 11.94
C SER A 49 -1.74 -14.71 12.79
N GLU A 50 -1.03 -15.80 13.07
CA GLU A 50 0.29 -15.77 13.72
C GLU A 50 1.39 -15.34 12.73
N VAL A 51 1.39 -14.05 12.37
CA VAL A 51 2.42 -13.44 11.54
C VAL A 51 3.39 -12.61 12.39
N LYS A 52 4.70 -12.73 12.11
CA LYS A 52 5.76 -11.95 12.75
C LYS A 52 6.43 -11.06 11.72
N PHE A 53 6.69 -9.80 12.09
CA PHE A 53 7.38 -8.82 11.25
C PHE A 53 8.75 -8.47 11.87
N ARG A 54 9.72 -8.15 11.02
CA ARG A 54 11.04 -7.64 11.42
C ARG A 54 11.60 -6.74 10.31
N ASN A 55 12.58 -5.91 10.65
CA ASN A 55 13.28 -5.05 9.70
C ASN A 55 12.34 -4.10 8.91
N ILE A 56 11.49 -3.37 9.62
CA ILE A 56 10.60 -2.36 9.03
C ILE A 56 11.26 -1.00 9.20
N TRP A 57 11.51 -0.31 8.09
CA TRP A 57 12.06 1.03 8.05
C TRP A 57 11.29 1.86 7.04
N VAL A 58 11.33 3.18 7.21
CA VAL A 58 10.72 4.14 6.29
C VAL A 58 11.76 5.20 5.93
N ARG A 59 11.82 5.54 4.65
CA ARG A 59 12.65 6.64 4.12
C ARG A 59 11.74 7.60 3.35
N PRO A 60 11.64 8.87 3.73
CA PRO A 60 10.96 9.88 2.91
C PRO A 60 11.58 9.95 1.51
N LEU A 61 10.76 10.27 0.51
CA LEU A 61 11.17 10.61 -0.85
C LEU A 61 10.99 12.11 -1.05
N ASN A 62 11.86 12.71 -1.84
CA ASN A 62 11.84 14.14 -2.16
C ASN A 62 10.78 14.46 -3.22
#